data_AF-A0A1Q7B2Q9-F1
#
_entry.id   AF-A0A1Q7B2Q9-F1
#
_cell.length_a   1.000
_cell.length_b   1.000
_cell.length_c   1.000
_cell.angle_alpha   90.00
_cell.angle_beta   90.00
_cell.angle_gamma   90.00
#
_symmetry.space_group_name_H-M   'P 1'
#
loop_
_entity.id
_entity.type
_entity.pdbx_description
1 polymer ?
#
loop_
_entity_poly.entity_id
_entity_poly.type
_entity_poly.pdbx_seq_one_letter_code
_entity_poly.pdbx_strand_id
1 'polypeptide(L)'
;MSELVSGRERENIPDCSKTDPSTLDCSVCGLAIKQADAELCPTHARALDSVRQAYESWAIAYGGIELADFLKRIVKLQGTGRSAREIAEFLRQHPEKWK
;
A
#
# COMPACT_ATOMS: atom_id res chain seq x y z
N MET A 1 -7.84 26.56 56.97
CA MET A 1 -8.80 26.46 55.85
C MET A 1 -7.98 26.30 54.59
N SER A 2 -7.67 25.06 54.23
CA SER A 2 -6.84 24.74 53.06
C SER A 2 -7.60 23.67 52.30
N GLU A 3 -8.48 24.13 51.42
CA GLU A 3 -9.29 23.25 50.58
C GLU A 3 -8.53 22.85 49.33
N LEU A 4 -8.77 21.59 48.98
CA LEU A 4 -8.30 20.84 47.83
C LEU A 4 -8.65 21.55 46.51
N VAL A 5 -7.81 21.36 45.50
CA VAL A 5 -8.14 20.47 44.37
C VAL A 5 -6.90 20.32 43.49
N SER A 6 -6.36 19.11 43.50
CA SER A 6 -5.40 18.63 42.50
C SER A 6 -6.22 18.25 41.26
N GLY A 7 -6.36 19.19 40.34
CA GLY A 7 -6.97 18.94 39.03
C GLY A 7 -6.07 18.02 38.22
N ARG A 8 -6.46 16.75 38.12
CA ARG A 8 -5.88 15.75 37.23
C ARG A 8 -6.94 15.40 36.20
N GLU A 9 -6.91 16.12 35.09
CA GLU A 9 -7.79 15.93 33.93
C GLU A 9 -6.93 16.14 32.69
N ARG A 10 -7.02 15.43 31.58
CA ARG A 10 -7.68 14.20 31.14
C ARG A 10 -6.94 13.86 29.85
N GLU A 11 -6.98 12.60 29.44
CA GLU A 11 -6.32 12.08 28.24
C GLU A 11 -6.29 13.04 27.04
N ASN A 12 -5.09 13.29 26.51
CA ASN A 12 -4.90 13.84 25.17
C ASN A 12 -5.31 12.76 24.17
N ILE A 13 -6.62 12.66 23.94
CA ILE A 13 -7.19 11.89 22.84
C ILE A 13 -6.98 12.75 21.60
N PRO A 14 -6.20 12.31 20.60
CA PRO A 14 -6.23 12.96 19.30
C PRO A 14 -7.64 12.81 18.75
N ASP A 15 -8.33 13.95 18.68
CA ASP A 15 -9.64 14.13 18.08
C ASP A 15 -9.63 13.59 16.63
N CYS A 16 -10.27 12.44 16.43
CA CYS A 16 -10.48 11.81 15.13
C CYS A 16 -11.58 12.51 14.30
N SER A 17 -11.68 13.84 14.33
CA SER A 17 -12.82 14.57 13.75
C SER A 17 -12.45 15.56 12.63
N LYS A 18 -11.38 15.29 11.88
CA LYS A 18 -11.15 15.95 10.58
C LYS A 18 -11.12 14.94 9.44
N THR A 19 -12.28 14.34 9.17
CA THR A 19 -12.59 13.76 7.86
C THR A 19 -12.81 14.90 6.89
N ASP A 20 -11.73 15.32 6.23
CA ASP A 20 -11.87 15.93 4.91
C ASP A 20 -12.32 14.80 3.95
N PRO A 21 -13.49 14.89 3.30
CA PRO A 21 -14.07 13.81 2.50
C PRO A 21 -13.30 13.51 1.19
N SER A 22 -12.09 14.03 1.05
CA SER A 22 -11.29 13.99 -0.18
C SER A 22 -10.09 13.03 -0.09
N THR A 23 -9.95 12.26 0.99
CA THR A 23 -8.85 11.31 1.17
C THR A 23 -9.29 9.90 0.79
N LEU A 24 -8.86 9.43 -0.38
CA LEU A 24 -8.96 8.01 -0.74
C LEU A 24 -7.94 7.22 0.07
N ASP A 25 -8.30 6.01 0.51
CA ASP A 25 -7.35 5.08 1.12
C ASP A 25 -6.66 4.23 0.05
N CYS A 26 -5.38 3.91 0.28
CA CYS A 26 -4.63 3.00 -0.58
C CYS A 26 -5.25 1.62 -0.54
N SER A 27 -5.66 1.09 -1.69
CA SER A 27 -6.29 -0.23 -1.78
C SER A 27 -5.43 -1.41 -1.29
N VAL A 28 -4.13 -1.17 -1.06
CA VAL A 28 -3.17 -2.20 -0.60
C VAL A 28 -2.89 -2.12 0.90
N CYS A 29 -2.72 -0.92 1.45
CA CYS A 29 -2.32 -0.73 2.86
C CYS A 29 -3.25 0.17 3.68
N GLY A 30 -4.31 0.70 3.09
CA GLY A 30 -5.28 1.59 3.74
C GLY A 30 -4.74 2.97 4.13
N LEU A 31 -3.52 3.33 3.72
CA LEU A 31 -2.96 4.65 4.00
C LEU A 31 -3.71 5.74 3.22
N ALA A 32 -4.06 6.83 3.91
CA ALA A 32 -4.71 7.98 3.29
C ALA A 32 -3.82 8.58 2.18
N ILE A 33 -4.40 8.68 0.99
CA ILE A 33 -3.81 9.25 -0.21
C ILE A 33 -4.28 10.69 -0.33
N LYS A 34 -3.32 11.60 -0.48
CA LYS A 34 -3.59 13.04 -0.65
C LYS A 34 -4.10 13.40 -2.05
N GLN A 35 -4.00 12.48 -3.00
CA GLN A 35 -4.45 12.64 -4.38
C GLN A 35 -5.79 11.92 -4.56
N ALA A 36 -6.84 12.67 -4.86
CA ALA A 36 -8.21 12.18 -4.94
C ALA A 36 -8.48 11.21 -6.11
N ASP A 37 -7.57 11.09 -7.08
CA ASP A 37 -7.69 10.18 -8.23
C ASP A 37 -6.75 8.97 -8.18
N ALA A 38 -5.97 8.83 -7.10
CA ALA A 38 -5.01 7.74 -6.97
C ALA A 38 -5.57 6.59 -6.12
N GLU A 39 -5.55 5.37 -6.66
CA GLU A 39 -5.95 4.15 -5.94
C GLU A 39 -4.85 3.59 -5.03
N LEU A 40 -3.60 4.00 -5.29
CA LEU A 40 -2.41 3.54 -4.58
C LEU A 40 -1.65 4.72 -3.96
N CYS A 41 -1.10 4.50 -2.77
CA CYS A 41 -0.18 5.47 -2.17
C CYS A 41 1.13 5.54 -2.99
N PRO A 42 1.94 6.61 -2.86
CA PRO A 42 3.17 6.78 -3.65
C PRO A 42 4.13 5.60 -3.57
N THR A 43 4.22 4.94 -2.41
CA THR A 43 5.07 3.76 -2.21
C THR A 43 4.58 2.56 -3.02
N HIS A 44 3.28 2.26 -2.96
CA HIS A 44 2.67 1.15 -3.71
C HIS A 44 2.59 1.44 -5.21
N ALA A 45 2.35 2.69 -5.61
CA ALA A 45 2.44 3.11 -7.01
C ALA A 45 3.86 2.90 -7.59
N ARG A 46 4.90 3.31 -6.85
CA ARG A 46 6.29 3.06 -7.26
C ARG A 46 6.65 1.56 -7.26
N ALA A 47 6.12 0.81 -6.30
CA ALA A 47 6.31 -0.64 -6.26
C ALA A 47 5.63 -1.32 -7.45
N LEU A 48 4.43 -0.89 -7.85
CA LEU A 48 3.74 -1.38 -9.04
C LEU A 48 4.56 -1.15 -10.31
N ASP A 49 5.09 0.06 -10.47
CA ASP A 49 5.96 0.39 -11.59
C ASP A 49 7.22 -0.49 -11.62
N SER A 50 7.84 -0.71 -10.45
CA SER A 50 9.01 -1.61 -10.33
C SER A 50 8.66 -3.07 -10.67
N VAL A 51 7.48 -3.54 -10.27
CA VAL A 51 6.99 -4.89 -10.58
C VAL A 51 6.73 -5.04 -12.09
N ARG A 52 6.20 -3.99 -12.74
CA ARG A 52 6.00 -3.96 -14.21
C ARG A 52 7.33 -4.04 -14.96
N GLN A 53 8.31 -3.21 -14.60
CA GLN A 53 9.65 -3.25 -15.22
C GLN A 53 10.33 -4.62 -15.03
N ALA A 54 10.18 -5.22 -13.85
CA ALA A 54 10.67 -6.56 -13.58
C ALA A 54 9.96 -7.63 -14.43
N TYR A 55 8.64 -7.51 -14.63
CA TYR A 55 7.88 -8.41 -15.48
C TYR A 55 8.37 -8.37 -16.93
N GLU A 56 8.61 -7.19 -17.49
CA GLU A 56 9.16 -7.05 -18.85
C GLU A 56 10.52 -7.73 -18.98
N SER A 57 11.41 -7.51 -18.01
CA SER A 57 12.73 -8.15 -17.98
C SER A 57 12.64 -9.68 -17.91
N TRP A 58 11.70 -10.20 -17.11
CA TRP A 58 11.45 -11.63 -16.98
C TRP A 58 10.79 -12.21 -18.23
N ALA A 59 9.86 -11.50 -18.84
CA ALA A 59 9.22 -11.93 -20.09
C ALA A 59 10.27 -12.12 -21.19
N ILE A 60 11.24 -11.21 -21.32
CA ILE A 60 12.34 -11.36 -22.28
C ILE A 60 13.21 -12.56 -21.91
N ALA A 61 13.65 -12.66 -20.65
CA ALA A 61 14.59 -13.70 -20.22
C ALA A 61 14.02 -15.14 -20.32
N TYR A 62 12.72 -15.30 -20.09
CA TYR A 62 12.04 -16.60 -20.15
C TYR A 62 11.42 -16.90 -21.53
N GLY A 63 11.49 -15.97 -22.50
CA GLY A 63 10.85 -16.14 -23.82
C GLY A 63 9.32 -16.03 -23.78
N GLY A 64 8.81 -15.27 -22.82
CA GLY A 64 7.40 -15.19 -22.45
C GLY A 64 7.16 -15.89 -21.11
N ILE A 65 6.61 -15.15 -20.15
CA ILE A 65 6.14 -15.70 -18.87
C ILE A 65 4.75 -15.17 -18.62
N GLU A 66 3.84 -16.02 -18.12
CA GLU A 66 2.52 -15.55 -17.72
C GLU A 66 2.62 -14.66 -16.48
N LEU A 67 1.81 -13.60 -16.44
CA LEU A 67 1.76 -12.67 -15.32
C LEU A 67 1.50 -13.39 -13.99
N ALA A 68 0.57 -14.34 -13.96
CA ALA A 68 0.25 -15.10 -12.76
C ALA A 68 1.46 -15.89 -12.21
N ASP A 69 2.25 -16.52 -13.10
CA ASP A 69 3.45 -17.24 -12.72
C ASP A 69 4.55 -16.31 -12.23
N PHE A 70 4.75 -15.17 -12.90
CA PHE A 70 5.67 -14.14 -12.46
C PHE A 70 5.32 -13.64 -11.05
N LEU A 71 4.06 -13.24 -10.82
CA LEU A 71 3.59 -12.75 -9.51
C LEU A 71 3.79 -13.81 -8.42
N LYS A 72 3.48 -15.08 -8.70
CA LYS A 72 3.70 -16.20 -7.77
C LYS A 72 5.18 -16.39 -7.42
N ARG A 73 6.09 -16.17 -8.38
CA ARG A 73 7.53 -16.29 -8.16
C ARG A 73 8.09 -15.13 -7.35
N ILE A 74 7.73 -13.88 -7.66
CA ILE A 74 8.29 -12.71 -6.96
C ILE A 74 7.84 -12.61 -5.49
N VAL A 75 6.64 -13.10 -5.15
CA VAL A 75 6.18 -13.18 -3.75
C VAL A 75 7.08 -14.12 -2.94
N LYS A 76 7.51 -15.23 -3.55
CA LYS A 76 8.38 -16.23 -2.91
C LYS A 76 9.86 -15.88 -2.97
N LEU A 77 10.27 -15.02 -3.89
CA LEU A 77 11.67 -14.67 -4.11
C LEU A 77 12.22 -13.92 -2.90
N GLN A 78 13.34 -14.40 -2.35
CA GLN A 78 14.08 -13.70 -1.30
C GLN A 78 14.75 -12.47 -1.90
N GLY A 79 14.64 -11.33 -1.22
CA GLY A 79 15.13 -10.03 -1.72
C GLY A 79 14.07 -9.15 -2.37
N THR A 80 12.88 -9.67 -2.69
CA THR A 80 11.74 -8.81 -3.06
C THR A 80 11.34 -7.93 -1.88
N GLY A 81 11.36 -6.61 -2.09
CA GLY A 81 10.94 -5.64 -1.08
C GLY A 81 9.49 -5.82 -0.65
N ARG A 82 9.17 -5.45 0.60
CA ARG A 82 7.82 -5.62 1.19
C ARG A 82 6.72 -5.04 0.29
N SER A 83 6.86 -3.79 -0.15
CA SER A 83 5.84 -3.13 -0.97
C SER A 83 5.63 -3.79 -2.33
N ALA A 84 6.69 -4.34 -2.94
CA ALA A 84 6.57 -5.09 -4.18
C ALA A 84 5.86 -6.44 -3.97
N ARG A 85 6.08 -7.10 -2.82
CA ARG A 85 5.31 -8.31 -2.45
C ARG A 85 3.85 -8.00 -2.21
N GLU A 86 3.55 -6.93 -1.47
CA GLU A 86 2.16 -6.51 -1.22
C GLU A 86 1.43 -6.19 -2.53
N ILE A 87 2.06 -5.46 -3.46
CA ILE A 87 1.53 -5.26 -4.81
C ILE A 87 1.32 -6.59 -5.52
N ALA A 88 2.28 -7.49 -5.48
CA ALA A 88 2.17 -8.76 -6.17
C ALA A 88 1.02 -9.61 -5.61
N GLU A 89 0.79 -9.59 -4.30
CA GLU A 89 -0.34 -10.26 -3.65
C GLU A 89 -1.67 -9.59 -3.97
N PHE A 90 -1.69 -8.25 -4.04
CA PHE A 90 -2.86 -7.48 -4.46
C PHE A 90 -3.26 -7.80 -5.90
N LEU A 91 -2.31 -7.77 -6.85
CA LEU A 91 -2.55 -8.07 -8.26
C LEU A 91 -2.96 -9.53 -8.51
N ARG A 92 -2.55 -10.46 -7.64
CA ARG A 92 -3.01 -11.85 -7.71
C ARG A 92 -4.49 -11.99 -7.35
N GLN A 93 -5.03 -11.10 -6.52
CA GLN A 93 -6.44 -11.06 -6.14
C GLN A 93 -7.25 -10.18 -7.11
N HIS A 94 -6.62 -9.16 -7.67
CA HIS A 94 -7.20 -8.15 -8.54
C HIS A 94 -6.43 -8.03 -9.87
N PRO A 95 -6.48 -9.06 -10.74
CA PRO A 95 -5.76 -9.02 -12.02
C PRO A 95 -6.22 -7.88 -12.93
N GLU A 96 -7.45 -7.39 -12.78
CA GLU A 96 -7.99 -6.23 -13.50
C GLU A 96 -7.21 -4.94 -13.21
N LYS A 97 -6.56 -4.84 -12.04
CA LYS A 97 -5.75 -3.69 -11.61
C LYS A 97 -4.34 -3.67 -12.21
N TRP A 98 -3.99 -4.68 -13.02
CA TRP A 98 -2.72 -4.70 -13.75
C TRP A 98 -2.67 -3.69 -14.91
N LYS A 99 -3.84 -3.29 -15.43
CA LYS A 99 -3.97 -2.57 -16.71
C LYS A 99 -3.38 -1.16 -16.71
#